data_AF-A0A7W0W313-F1
#
_entry.id   AF-A0A7W0W313-F1
#
_cell.length_a   1.000
_cell.length_b   1.000
_cell.length_c   1.000
_cell.angle_alpha   90.00
_cell.angle_beta   90.00
_cell.angle_gamma   90.00
#
_symmetry.space_group_name_H-M   'P 1'
#
loop_
_entity.id
_entity.type
_entity.pdbx_description
1 polymer ?
#
loop_
_entity_poly.entity_id
_entity_poly.type
_entity_poly.pdbx_seq_one_letter_code
_entity_poly.pdbx_strand_id
1 'polypeptide(L)' 'MLNIDLSGKRALVAGVADDGGFGFAIAKSLAEAGASICVGTWPPALNIFTNLIERG' A
#
# COMPACT_ATOMS: atom_id res chain seq x y z
N MET A 1 -8.07 20.24 9.39
CA MET A 1 -8.50 19.35 8.29
C MET A 1 -9.63 18.47 8.81
N LEU A 2 -10.59 18.12 7.96
CA LEU A 2 -11.59 17.10 8.30
C LEU A 2 -10.86 15.74 8.37
N ASN A 3 -11.10 14.96 9.40
CA ASN A 3 -10.46 13.65 9.54
C ASN A 3 -11.05 12.66 8.53
N ILE A 4 -10.21 11.89 7.86
CA ILE A 4 -10.66 10.79 6.99
C ILE A 4 -10.54 9.50 7.80
N ASP A 5 -11.69 8.92 8.16
CA ASP A 5 -11.77 7.64 8.88
C ASP A 5 -12.23 6.53 7.94
N LEU A 6 -11.33 5.59 7.66
CA LEU A 6 -11.55 4.38 6.87
C LEU A 6 -11.53 3.11 7.72
N SER A 7 -11.67 3.24 9.04
CA SER A 7 -11.76 2.09 9.96
C SER A 7 -12.83 1.10 9.50
N GLY A 8 -12.46 -0.18 9.50
CA GLY A 8 -13.33 -1.28 9.05
C GLY A 8 -13.53 -1.35 7.52
N LYS A 9 -12.86 -0.51 6.72
CA LYS A 9 -12.80 -0.66 5.25
C LYS A 9 -11.60 -1.50 4.84
N ARG A 10 -11.72 -2.11 3.66
CA ARG A 10 -10.64 -2.88 3.02
C ARG A 10 -10.37 -2.33 1.64
N ALA A 11 -9.11 -2.00 1.35
CA ALA A 11 -8.68 -1.44 0.08
C ALA A 11 -7.74 -2.39 -0.65
N LEU A 12 -7.87 -2.44 -1.98
CA LEU A 12 -6.90 -3.03 -2.88
C LEU A 12 -6.19 -1.91 -3.64
N VAL A 13 -4.86 -1.82 -3.51
CA VAL A 13 -4.04 -0.88 -4.28
C VAL A 13 -3.25 -1.65 -5.32
N ALA A 14 -3.66 -1.57 -6.59
CA ALA A 14 -2.96 -2.20 -7.71
C ALA A 14 -1.87 -1.26 -8.27
N GLY A 15 -0.67 -1.79 -8.50
CA GLY A 15 0.48 -1.03 -9.01
C GLY A 15 1.44 -0.56 -7.92
N VAL A 16 1.70 -1.39 -6.90
CA VAL A 16 2.71 -1.12 -5.85
C VAL A 16 3.91 -2.04 -6.07
N ALA A 17 5.09 -1.49 -6.34
CA ALA A 17 6.32 -2.25 -6.61
C ALA A 17 7.45 -1.94 -5.60
N ASP A 18 7.61 -0.67 -5.24
CA ASP A 18 8.56 -0.15 -4.27
C ASP A 18 7.92 0.95 -3.41
N ASP A 19 8.68 1.53 -2.48
CA ASP A 19 8.26 2.59 -1.56
C ASP A 19 8.45 4.02 -2.11
N GLY A 20 9.06 4.16 -3.29
CA GLY A 20 9.27 5.45 -3.96
C GLY A 20 8.08 5.89 -4.82
N GLY A 21 7.18 4.97 -5.17
CA GLY A 21 6.05 5.23 -6.06
C GLY A 21 4.77 5.76 -5.38
N PHE A 22 3.88 6.34 -6.19
CA PHE A 22 2.56 6.80 -5.72
C PHE A 22 1.67 5.67 -5.19
N GLY A 23 1.78 4.46 -5.74
CA GLY A 23 1.02 3.31 -5.25
C GLY A 23 1.28 3.03 -3.76
N PHE A 24 2.55 3.08 -3.35
CA PHE A 24 2.91 2.92 -1.94
C PHE A 24 2.46 4.11 -1.09
N ALA A 25 2.64 5.34 -1.58
CA ALA A 25 2.15 6.53 -0.88
C ALA A 25 0.64 6.48 -0.61
N ILE A 26 -0.15 6.04 -1.61
CA ILE A 26 -1.61 5.86 -1.46
C ILE A 26 -1.90 4.75 -0.44
N ALA A 27 -1.26 3.59 -0.56
CA ALA A 27 -1.44 2.49 0.38
C ALA A 27 -1.15 2.92 1.83
N LYS A 28 -0.09 3.70 2.02
CA LYS A 28 0.28 4.28 3.32
C LYS A 28 -0.77 5.25 3.84
N SER A 29 -1.22 6.22 3.05
CA SER A 29 -2.26 7.16 3.48
C SER A 29 -3.59 6.48 3.80
N LEU A 30 -3.96 5.42 3.06
CA LEU A 30 -5.16 4.63 3.36
C LEU A 30 -5.03 3.85 4.68
N ALA A 31 -3.84 3.29 4.94
CA ALA A 31 -3.55 2.60 6.19
C ALA A 31 -3.54 3.58 7.39
N GLU A 32 -2.96 4.78 7.24
CA GLU A 32 -2.97 5.84 8.26
C GLU A 32 -4.40 6.34 8.56
N ALA A 33 -5.32 6.25 7.59
CA ALA A 33 -6.74 6.51 7.78
C ALA A 33 -7.52 5.32 8.40
N GLY A 34 -6.85 4.19 8.71
CA GLY A 34 -7.46 3.05 9.40
C GLY A 34 -8.01 1.93 8.50
N ALA A 35 -7.77 1.99 7.18
CA ALA A 35 -8.17 0.90 6.29
C ALA A 35 -7.25 -0.33 6.43
N SER A 36 -7.80 -1.52 6.25
CA SER A 36 -7.01 -2.73 5.98
C SER A 36 -6.61 -2.77 4.50
N ILE A 37 -5.36 -3.09 4.19
CA ILE A 37 -4.82 -2.97 2.82
C ILE A 37 -4.42 -4.33 2.25
N CYS A 38 -4.72 -4.54 0.98
CA CYS A 38 -4.07 -5.51 0.12
C CYS A 38 -3.40 -4.77 -1.04
N VAL A 39 -2.26 -5.24 -1.52
CA VAL A 39 -1.57 -4.65 -2.65
C VAL A 39 -1.44 -5.64 -3.81
N GLY A 40 -1.55 -5.13 -5.03
CA GLY A 40 -1.27 -5.86 -6.25
C GLY A 40 0.03 -5.38 -6.85
N THR A 41 1.03 -6.26 -6.95
CA THR A 41 2.31 -5.96 -7.59
C THR A 41 2.37 -6.55 -8.99
N TRP A 42 3.13 -5.91 -9.88
CA TRP A 42 3.39 -6.45 -11.21
C TRP A 42 4.33 -7.66 -11.10
N PRO A 43 4.05 -8.84 -11.71
CA PRO A 43 4.84 -10.04 -11.46
C PRO A 43 6.37 -9.89 -11.67
N PRO A 44 6.87 -9.18 -12.70
CA PRO A 44 8.30 -8.91 -12.86
C PRO A 44 8.94 -8.08 -11.74
N ALA A 45 8.15 -7.28 -11.00
CA ALA A 45 8.61 -6.48 -9.88
C ALA A 45 8.43 -7.17 -8.52
N LEU A 46 7.86 -8.39 -8.48
CA LEU A 46 7.53 -9.08 -7.23
C LEU A 46 8.75 -9.27 -6.31
N ASN A 47 9.93 -9.56 -6.87
CA ASN A 47 11.14 -9.70 -6.06
C ASN A 47 11.54 -8.38 -5.38
N ILE A 48 11.36 -7.23 -6.05
CA ILE A 48 11.62 -5.91 -5.44
C ILE A 48 10.65 -5.71 -4.26
N PHE A 49 9.36 -5.95 -4.51
CA PHE A 49 8.33 -5.79 -3.51
C PHE A 49 8.52 -6.71 -2.29
N THR A 50 8.83 -8.00 -2.49
CA THR A 50 9.08 -8.94 -1.41
C THR A 50 10.29 -8.52 -0.57
N ASN A 51 11.39 -8.11 -1.20
CA ASN A 51 12.57 -7.62 -0.48
C ASN A 51 12.27 -6.37 0.35
N LEU A 52 11.44 -5.45 -0.15
CA LEU A 52 10.98 -4.29 0.61
C LEU A 52 10.25 -4.73 1.90
N ILE A 53 9.30 -5.65 1.79
CA ILE A 53 8.51 -6.12 2.95
C ILE A 53 9.36 -6.89 3.97
N GLU A 54 10.30 -7.72 3.50
CA GLU A 54 11.15 -8.52 4.40
C GLU A 54 12.17 -7.68 5.18
N ARG A 55 12.54 -6.51 4.65
CA ARG A 55 13.61 -5.67 5.21
C ARG A 55 13.11 -4.49 6.04
N GLY A 56 11.82 -4.12 5.93
CA GLY A 56 11.19 -3.03 6.69
C GLY A 56 11.82 -1.67 6.42
#